data_AF-A0A8H7WAH3-F1
#
_entry.id   AF-A0A8H7WAH3-F1
#
_cell.length_a   1.000
_cell.length_b   1.000
_cell.length_c   1.000
_cell.angle_alpha   90.00
_cell.angle_beta   90.00
_cell.angle_gamma   90.00
#
_symmetry.space_group_name_H-M   'P 1'
#
loop_
_entity.id
_entity.type
_entity.pdbx_description
1 polymer ?
#
loop_
_entity_poly.entity_id
_entity_poly.type
_entity_poly.pdbx_seq_one_letter_code
_entity_poly.pdbx_strand_id
1 'polypeptide(L)'
;MVVCSLNWQEDMSDVVDEVNPFRWKVFQVLVVNEENKRDQRKRNATKFVITDEQFATFYQTHGHLDCLIVDEYMRFLDKGDGDEKLSESILELGVQKTIKQVRWDQEQFRNRGGMYDRAQEKTTGGCSGVVMDKNLQW
;
A
#
# COMPACT_ATOMS: atom_id res chain seq x y z
N MET A 1 3.18 4.75 -0.44
CA MET A 1 3.11 6.21 -0.25
C MET A 1 2.26 6.50 0.98
N VAL A 2 2.66 7.50 1.75
CA VAL A 2 1.86 8.01 2.88
C VAL A 2 1.25 9.34 2.46
N VAL A 3 -0.07 9.46 2.58
CA VAL A 3 -0.83 10.68 2.29
C VAL A 3 -0.95 11.49 3.57
N CYS A 4 -0.61 12.77 3.48
CA CYS A 4 -0.52 13.69 4.59
C CYS A 4 -0.86 15.10 4.15
N SER A 5 -0.81 16.05 5.09
CA SER A 5 -1.22 17.43 4.88
C SER A 5 -0.44 18.14 3.75
N LEU A 6 0.71 17.62 3.34
CA LEU A 6 1.55 18.18 2.29
C LEU A 6 1.20 17.69 0.88
N ASN A 7 0.64 16.48 0.73
CA ASN A 7 0.47 15.84 -0.58
C ASN A 7 -0.95 15.34 -0.87
N TRP A 8 -1.91 15.51 0.05
CA TRP A 8 -3.29 15.06 -0.17
C TRP A 8 -4.02 15.76 -1.33
N GLN A 9 -3.49 16.86 -1.84
CA GLN A 9 -4.02 17.58 -3.01
C GLN A 9 -3.23 17.34 -4.29
N GLU A 10 -2.14 16.58 -4.23
CA GLU A 10 -1.34 16.28 -5.42
C GLU A 10 -2.07 15.27 -6.30
N ASP A 11 -2.09 15.51 -7.60
CA ASP A 11 -2.44 14.52 -8.61
C ASP A 11 -1.15 13.82 -9.06
N MET A 12 -1.09 12.52 -8.84
CA MET A 12 0.07 11.67 -9.14
C MET A 12 -0.23 10.68 -10.26
N SER A 13 -1.36 10.79 -10.94
CA SER A 13 -1.77 9.83 -11.96
C SER A 13 -0.74 9.67 -13.07
N ASP A 14 -0.22 10.78 -13.61
CA ASP A 14 0.81 10.75 -14.65
C ASP A 14 2.06 9.97 -14.21
N VAL A 15 2.50 10.18 -12.97
CA VAL A 15 3.69 9.52 -12.42
C VAL A 15 3.42 8.03 -12.16
N VAL A 16 2.25 7.70 -11.64
CA VAL A 16 1.87 6.30 -11.39
C VAL A 16 1.71 5.55 -12.71
N ASP A 17 1.15 6.17 -13.74
CA ASP A 17 1.02 5.57 -15.07
C ASP A 17 2.37 5.40 -15.76
N GLU A 18 3.27 6.38 -15.65
CA GLU A 18 4.64 6.29 -16.21
C GLU A 18 5.45 5.19 -15.52
N VAL A 19 5.44 5.15 -14.19
CA VAL A 19 6.18 4.15 -13.41
C VAL A 19 5.52 2.77 -13.54
N ASN A 20 4.21 2.72 -13.85
CA ASN A 20 3.36 1.54 -13.93
C ASN A 20 3.67 0.53 -12.81
N PRO A 21 3.59 0.94 -11.53
CA PRO A 21 3.98 0.08 -10.43
C PRO A 21 3.01 -1.08 -10.33
N PHE A 22 3.56 -2.28 -10.22
CA PHE A 22 2.78 -3.49 -9.99
C PHE A 22 1.80 -3.38 -8.79
N ARG A 23 2.20 -2.64 -7.75
CA ARG A 23 1.36 -2.35 -6.59
C ARG A 23 1.64 -0.95 -6.06
N TRP A 24 0.62 -0.12 -6.04
CA TRP A 24 0.66 1.17 -5.36
C TRP A 24 -0.03 1.07 -4.00
N LYS A 25 0.77 1.04 -2.93
CA LYS A 25 0.24 1.07 -1.56
C LYS A 25 0.09 2.52 -1.14
N VAL A 26 -1.13 2.94 -0.79
CA VAL A 26 -1.43 4.30 -0.32
C VAL A 26 -1.95 4.19 1.11
N PHE A 27 -1.35 4.93 2.03
CA PHE A 27 -1.70 4.90 3.45
C PHE A 27 -2.00 6.31 3.93
N GLN A 28 -3.08 6.51 4.69
CA GLN A 28 -3.26 7.73 5.46
C GLN A 28 -2.19 7.81 6.55
N VAL A 29 -1.66 9.01 6.80
CA VAL A 29 -0.73 9.23 7.92
C VAL A 29 -1.40 8.91 9.26
N LEU A 30 -0.74 8.08 10.07
CA LEU A 30 -1.23 7.67 11.37
C LEU A 30 -0.32 8.16 12.48
N VAL A 31 -0.90 8.79 13.50
CA VAL A 31 -0.17 9.21 14.70
C VAL A 31 -0.29 8.12 15.78
N VAL A 32 0.82 7.43 16.04
CA VAL A 32 0.93 6.46 17.13
C VAL A 32 1.52 7.14 18.36
N ASN A 33 0.80 7.12 19.49
CA ASN A 33 1.15 7.86 20.71
C ASN A 33 2.59 7.60 21.21
N GLU A 34 3.02 6.34 21.17
CA GLU A 34 4.32 5.91 21.70
C GLU A 34 5.48 6.10 20.70
N GLU A 35 5.16 6.27 19.42
CA GLU A 35 6.12 6.36 18.34
C GLU A 35 6.30 7.81 17.89
N ASN A 36 5.21 8.44 17.43
CA ASN A 36 5.22 9.61 16.55
C ASN A 36 4.40 10.82 17.07
N LYS A 37 4.07 10.85 18.37
CA LYS A 37 3.26 11.93 19.01
C LYS A 37 4.03 12.87 19.96
N ARG A 38 5.32 12.64 20.24
CA ARG A 38 6.05 13.46 21.22
C ARG A 38 6.76 14.66 20.60
N ASP A 39 6.44 15.83 21.15
CA ASP A 39 6.81 17.17 20.66
C ASP A 39 8.32 17.45 20.58
N GLN A 40 9.13 16.72 21.37
CA GLN A 40 10.59 16.86 21.39
C GLN A 40 11.33 15.90 20.44
N ARG A 41 10.63 15.06 19.68
CA ARG A 41 11.25 14.13 18.72
C ARG A 41 11.13 14.66 17.29
N LYS A 42 12.16 14.40 16.47
CA LYS A 42 12.20 14.72 15.03
C LYS A 42 11.05 14.10 14.21
N ARG A 43 10.24 13.21 14.80
CA ARG A 43 9.17 12.42 14.17
C ARG A 43 7.76 12.80 14.69
N ASN A 44 7.53 14.07 15.03
CA ASN A 44 6.20 14.52 15.41
C ASN A 44 5.29 14.58 14.16
N ALA A 45 4.41 13.58 14.03
CA ALA A 45 3.54 13.44 12.86
C ALA A 45 2.23 14.23 12.97
N THR A 46 1.95 14.89 14.11
CA THR A 46 0.68 15.58 14.34
C THR A 46 0.41 16.71 13.35
N LYS A 47 1.47 17.38 12.85
CA LYS A 47 1.38 18.45 11.84
C LYS A 47 1.02 17.95 10.44
N PHE A 48 1.12 16.64 10.23
CA PHE A 48 0.92 16.01 8.92
C PHE A 48 -0.44 15.34 8.81
N VAL A 49 -1.20 15.23 9.90
CA VAL A 49 -2.52 14.59 9.94
C VAL A 49 -3.48 15.25 8.97
N ILE A 50 -4.25 14.41 8.30
CA ILE A 50 -5.35 14.79 7.41
C ILE A 50 -6.63 14.16 7.90
N THR A 51 -7.76 14.77 7.57
CA THR A 51 -9.07 14.19 7.86
C THR A 51 -9.37 13.03 6.92
N ASP A 52 -10.34 12.20 7.29
CA ASP A 52 -10.78 11.07 6.47
C ASP A 52 -11.38 11.57 5.14
N GLU A 53 -12.04 12.74 5.15
CA GLU A 53 -12.57 13.37 3.92
C GLU A 53 -11.44 13.85 2.98
N GLN A 54 -10.34 14.38 3.54
CA GLN A 54 -9.17 14.76 2.75
C GLN A 54 -8.52 13.54 2.12
N PHE A 55 -8.43 12.44 2.87
CA PHE A 55 -7.92 11.17 2.34
C PHE A 55 -8.85 10.58 1.27
N ALA A 56 -10.17 10.64 1.48
CA ALA A 56 -11.16 10.23 0.48
C ALA A 56 -11.09 11.09 -0.80
N THR A 57 -10.81 12.39 -0.68
CA THR A 57 -10.59 13.27 -1.85
C THR A 57 -9.38 12.85 -2.66
N PHE A 58 -8.26 12.53 -1.98
CA PHE A 58 -7.07 11.98 -2.63
C PHE A 58 -7.39 10.66 -3.35
N TYR A 59 -8.17 9.78 -2.70
CA TYR A 59 -8.63 8.53 -3.31
C TYR A 59 -9.46 8.77 -4.58
N GLN A 60 -10.47 9.64 -4.52
CA GLN A 60 -11.36 9.92 -5.65
C GLN A 60 -10.60 10.48 -6.86
N THR A 61 -9.63 11.36 -6.60
CA THR A 61 -8.76 11.92 -7.66
C THR A 61 -8.05 10.82 -8.44
N HIS A 62 -7.59 9.76 -7.75
CA HIS A 62 -6.82 8.66 -8.33
C HIS A 62 -7.65 7.38 -8.57
N GLY A 63 -8.97 7.43 -8.41
CA GLY A 63 -9.84 6.25 -8.50
C GLY A 63 -9.85 5.59 -9.88
N HIS A 64 -9.43 6.34 -10.91
CA HIS A 64 -9.29 5.86 -12.29
C HIS A 64 -8.05 4.99 -12.52
N LEU A 65 -7.10 4.93 -11.57
CA LEU A 65 -5.91 4.09 -11.69
C LEU A 65 -6.22 2.63 -11.37
N ASP A 66 -5.68 1.67 -12.12
CA ASP A 66 -5.93 0.21 -11.98
C ASP A 66 -5.18 -0.46 -10.81
N CYS A 67 -5.33 0.05 -9.58
CA CYS A 67 -4.74 -0.55 -8.37
C CYS A 67 -5.80 -1.15 -7.41
N LEU A 68 -5.43 -2.21 -6.66
CA LEU A 68 -6.25 -2.69 -5.54
C LEU A 68 -5.96 -1.81 -4.32
N ILE A 69 -6.98 -1.14 -3.81
CA ILE A 69 -6.84 -0.19 -2.70
C ILE A 69 -7.48 -0.79 -1.45
N VAL A 70 -6.78 -0.62 -0.33
CA VAL A 70 -7.19 -1.07 1.00
C VAL A 70 -7.07 0.11 1.94
N ASP A 71 -8.13 0.41 2.68
CA ASP A 71 -8.13 1.50 3.67
C ASP A 71 -7.49 1.09 5.01
N GLU A 72 -7.43 2.02 5.95
CA GLU A 72 -6.87 1.83 7.29
C GLU A 72 -7.65 0.82 8.15
N TYR A 73 -8.93 0.57 7.84
CA TYR A 73 -9.76 -0.45 8.44
C TYR A 73 -9.62 -1.82 7.76
N MET A 74 -8.68 -1.95 6.82
CA MET A 74 -8.42 -3.15 6.04
C MET A 74 -9.62 -3.58 5.19
N ARG A 75 -10.36 -2.64 4.61
CA ARG A 75 -11.48 -2.87 3.69
C ARG A 75 -11.02 -2.63 2.26
N PHE A 76 -11.48 -3.47 1.33
CA PHE A 76 -11.30 -3.23 -0.09
C PHE A 76 -12.28 -2.16 -0.57
N LEU A 77 -11.83 -1.31 -1.49
CA LEU A 77 -12.68 -0.35 -2.17
C LEU A 77 -13.10 -0.88 -3.54
N ASP A 78 -14.40 -0.77 -3.84
CA ASP A 78 -14.99 -1.06 -5.14
C ASP A 78 -14.99 0.20 -6.02
N LYS A 79 -14.41 0.08 -7.21
CA LYS A 79 -14.29 1.15 -8.21
C LYS A 79 -15.53 1.26 -9.12
N GLY A 80 -16.72 0.94 -8.60
CA GLY A 80 -17.94 0.88 -9.39
C GLY A 80 -18.26 2.17 -10.17
N ASP A 81 -19.19 2.09 -11.13
CA ASP A 81 -19.64 3.20 -11.99
C ASP A 81 -20.43 4.29 -11.23
N GLY A 82 -19.81 4.93 -10.24
CA GLY A 82 -20.35 6.08 -9.49
C GLY A 82 -20.77 5.80 -8.04
N ASP A 83 -20.92 4.53 -7.63
CA ASP A 83 -21.16 4.15 -6.23
C ASP A 83 -19.91 3.49 -5.64
N GLU A 84 -19.06 4.27 -4.97
CA GLU A 84 -17.94 3.75 -4.17
C GLU A 84 -18.48 2.87 -3.05
N LYS A 85 -18.28 1.55 -3.16
CA LYS A 85 -18.66 0.59 -2.12
C LYS A 85 -17.44 0.08 -1.39
N LEU A 86 -17.51 0.08 -0.07
CA LEU A 86 -16.51 -0.53 0.79
C LEU A 86 -16.88 -2.00 1.03
N SER A 87 -15.90 -2.88 0.98
CA SER A 87 -16.04 -4.23 1.51
C SER A 87 -16.11 -4.20 3.03
N GLU A 88 -16.51 -5.31 3.61
CA GLU A 88 -16.26 -5.58 5.01
C GLU A 88 -14.75 -5.69 5.29
N SER A 89 -14.36 -5.56 6.56
CA SER A 89 -12.94 -5.63 6.92
C SER A 89 -12.38 -7.03 6.65
N ILE A 90 -11.19 -7.07 6.05
CA ILE A 90 -10.39 -8.29 5.88
C ILE A 90 -10.15 -8.97 7.23
N LEU A 91 -10.09 -8.21 8.33
CA LEU A 91 -9.86 -8.75 9.67
C LEU A 91 -11.07 -9.53 10.20
N GLU A 92 -12.28 -9.21 9.73
CA GLU A 92 -13.52 -9.84 10.20
C GLU A 92 -13.91 -11.05 9.34
N LEU A 93 -13.88 -10.89 8.00
CA LEU A 93 -14.37 -11.93 7.08
C LEU A 93 -13.26 -12.65 6.32
N GLY A 94 -12.03 -12.14 6.35
CA GLY A 94 -10.90 -12.70 5.62
C GLY A 94 -10.89 -12.36 4.12
N VAL A 95 -9.69 -12.30 3.55
CA VAL A 95 -9.42 -11.83 2.17
C VAL A 95 -10.30 -12.50 1.12
N GLN A 96 -10.50 -13.82 1.20
CA GLN A 96 -11.22 -14.59 0.18
C GLN A 96 -12.72 -14.23 0.08
N LYS A 97 -13.32 -13.83 1.20
CA LYS A 97 -14.74 -13.43 1.24
C LYS A 97 -14.88 -11.95 0.90
N THR A 98 -14.01 -11.11 1.44
CA THR A 98 -14.08 -9.66 1.25
C THR A 98 -13.74 -9.24 -0.17
N ILE A 99 -12.77 -9.89 -0.84
CA ILE A 99 -12.40 -9.53 -2.22
C ILE A 99 -13.52 -9.80 -3.23
N LYS A 100 -14.47 -10.68 -2.92
CA LYS A 100 -15.65 -10.95 -3.76
C LYS A 100 -16.72 -9.86 -3.65
N GLN A 101 -16.61 -8.97 -2.67
CA GLN A 101 -17.54 -7.87 -2.44
C GLN A 101 -17.20 -6.63 -3.28
N VAL A 102 -16.04 -6.63 -3.95
CA VAL A 102 -15.58 -5.52 -4.80
C VAL A 102 -15.36 -6.02 -6.23
N ARG A 103 -15.51 -5.14 -7.24
CA ARG A 103 -15.13 -5.46 -8.61
C ARG A 103 -13.61 -5.46 -8.72
N TRP A 104 -13.04 -6.65 -8.79
CA TRP A 104 -11.60 -6.86 -8.98
C TRP A 104 -11.34 -7.60 -10.29
N ASP A 105 -10.63 -6.95 -11.22
CA ASP A 105 -10.21 -7.56 -12.47
C ASP A 105 -8.94 -8.40 -12.27
N GLN A 106 -9.16 -9.68 -11.98
CA GLN A 106 -8.09 -10.64 -11.76
C GLN A 106 -7.26 -10.91 -13.04
N GLU A 107 -7.84 -10.71 -14.22
CA GLU A 107 -7.17 -10.95 -15.49
C GLU A 107 -6.17 -9.85 -15.80
N GLN A 108 -6.56 -8.59 -15.60
CA GLN A 108 -5.64 -7.45 -15.67
C GLN A 108 -4.51 -7.57 -14.64
N PHE A 109 -4.83 -7.97 -13.41
CA PHE A 109 -3.82 -8.22 -12.38
C PHE A 109 -2.79 -9.26 -12.84
N ARG A 110 -3.24 -10.37 -13.43
CA ARG A 110 -2.34 -11.42 -13.94
C ARG A 110 -1.49 -10.89 -15.10
N ASN A 111 -2.08 -10.15 -16.03
CA ASN A 111 -1.38 -9.60 -17.19
C ASN A 111 -0.27 -8.61 -16.81
N ARG A 112 -0.39 -7.94 -15.65
CA ARG A 112 0.63 -7.04 -15.10
C ARG A 112 1.72 -7.75 -14.26
N GLY A 113 1.80 -9.08 -14.28
CA GLY A 113 2.76 -9.83 -13.47
C GLY A 113 2.30 -10.08 -12.03
N GLY A 114 0.98 -10.19 -11.84
CA GLY A 114 0.25 -10.49 -10.59
C GLY A 114 0.82 -11.58 -9.70
N MET A 115 1.40 -12.58 -10.33
CA MET A 115 1.75 -13.85 -9.71
C MET A 115 3.27 -13.95 -9.61
N TYR A 116 3.75 -14.16 -8.39
CA TYR A 116 5.15 -14.44 -8.12
C TYR A 116 5.32 -15.92 -7.82
N ASP A 117 6.40 -16.50 -8.34
CA ASP A 117 6.98 -17.70 -7.76
C ASP A 117 7.74 -17.30 -6.49
N ARG A 118 7.12 -17.51 -5.33
CA ARG A 118 7.85 -17.47 -4.06
C ARG A 118 8.74 -18.72 -3.97
N ALA A 119 9.94 -18.64 -4.51
CA ALA A 119 11.01 -19.51 -4.04
C ALA A 119 11.32 -19.12 -2.59
N GLN A 120 10.74 -19.85 -1.63
CA GLN A 120 11.37 -19.92 -0.32
C GLN A 120 12.63 -20.75 -0.50
N GLU A 121 13.76 -20.09 -0.73
CA GLU A 121 15.03 -20.70 -0.41
C GLU A 121 15.03 -20.97 1.10
N LYS A 122 14.70 -22.21 1.47
CA LYS A 122 15.09 -22.75 2.76
C LYS A 122 16.61 -22.91 2.72
N THR A 123 17.34 -21.83 2.93
CA THR A 123 18.74 -21.94 3.34
C THR A 123 18.75 -22.41 4.79
N THR A 124 18.76 -23.72 4.96
CA THR A 124 19.35 -24.37 6.13
C THR A 124 20.82 -23.94 6.20
N GLY A 125 21.17 -23.02 7.10
CA GLY A 125 22.56 -22.59 7.26
C GLY A 125 22.73 -21.68 8.47
N GLY A 126 22.91 -22.29 9.64
CA GLY A 126 23.15 -21.58 10.89
C GLY A 126 24.43 -20.74 10.86
N CYS A 127 24.45 -19.71 11.72
CA CYS A 127 25.65 -18.94 12.07
C CYS A 127 26.77 -19.89 12.53
N SER A 128 27.79 -20.07 11.70
CA SER A 128 29.11 -20.57 12.11
C SER A 128 30.18 -20.13 11.11
N GLY A 129 31.12 -19.34 11.61
CA GLY A 129 32.54 -19.40 11.25
C GLY A 129 32.95 -19.09 9.81
N VAL A 130 33.47 -17.87 9.63
CA VAL A 130 34.63 -17.49 8.80
C VAL A 130 35.15 -18.52 7.80
N VAL A 131 35.07 -18.19 6.50
CA VAL A 131 36.18 -18.36 5.55
C VAL A 131 36.19 -17.15 4.62
N MET A 132 37.28 -16.38 4.66
CA MET A 132 37.59 -15.39 3.62
C MET A 132 37.94 -16.14 2.34
N ASP A 133 37.39 -15.73 1.21
CA ASP A 133 38.17 -15.82 -0.02
C ASP A 133 37.97 -14.59 -0.90
N LYS A 134 39.11 -14.09 -1.37
CA LYS A 134 39.29 -12.88 -2.14
C LYS A 134 39.16 -13.25 -3.61
N ASN A 135 38.35 -12.52 -4.36
CA ASN A 135 38.66 -12.04 -5.72
C ASN A 135 37.44 -11.36 -6.33
N LEU A 136 37.34 -10.04 -6.18
CA LEU A 136 36.65 -9.20 -7.14
C LEU A 136 37.69 -8.64 -8.11
N GLN A 137 37.41 -8.73 -9.41
CA GLN A 137 38.05 -7.91 -10.43
C GLN A 137 36.97 -7.18 -11.24
N TRP A 138 36.99 -5.86 -11.02
CA TRP A 138 36.45 -4.70 -11.76
C TRP A 138 34.93 -4.54 -11.88
#